data_AF-F6X5Z1-F1
#
_entry.id   AF-F6X5Z1-F1
#
_cell.length_a   1.000
_cell.length_b   1.000
_cell.length_c   1.000
_cell.angle_alpha   90.00
_cell.angle_beta   90.00
_cell.angle_gamma   90.00
#
_symmetry.space_group_name_H-M   'P 1'
#
loop_
_entity.id
_entity.type
_entity.pdbx_description
1 polymer ?
#
loop_
_entity_poly.entity_id
_entity_poly.type
_entity_poly.pdbx_seq_one_letter_code
_entity_poly.pdbx_strand_id
1 'polypeptide(L)'
;MGLPHMVMIAALWVQILLQMIQVESQEIEMTMEYNAFDDQYKGCEEKMDSKAPQLLKDEKRCNKVLRDAWNSAKTKWQKEIEKKVSPLPSDFRKQYGIAVIMYTNKTFSKDFNRAVRTNGRSLEDYKENFHYKAIHYYLTRALQLLPKVNFTTKLYRGSQNKFTYRGTGPIRFGQFCSTSQDRSISAQFGNRTFYTIRAWLGVYIKNFSYYPEE
;
A
#
# COMPACT_ATOMS: atom_id res chain seq x y z
N MET A 1 10.33 73.90 18.33
CA MET A 1 10.25 72.75 19.24
C MET A 1 9.38 71.71 18.56
N GLY A 2 9.99 70.66 18.01
CA GLY A 2 9.27 69.58 17.31
C GLY A 2 8.77 68.54 18.30
N LEU A 3 7.50 68.16 18.18
CA LEU A 3 6.95 66.96 18.81
C LEU A 3 7.20 65.77 17.86
N PRO A 4 7.68 64.60 18.34
CA PRO A 4 7.71 63.40 17.52
C PRO A 4 6.31 62.77 17.56
N HIS A 5 5.65 62.64 16.42
CA HIS A 5 4.48 61.77 16.32
C HIS A 5 4.93 60.32 16.30
N MET A 6 4.57 59.65 17.39
CA MET A 6 4.72 58.23 17.67
C MET A 6 3.81 57.39 16.75
N VAL A 7 4.43 56.37 16.14
CA VAL A 7 3.92 55.01 15.81
C VAL A 7 2.60 54.89 15.05
N MET A 8 2.65 54.27 13.87
CA MET A 8 1.61 53.36 13.37
C MET A 8 2.21 52.41 12.29
N ILE A 9 2.99 51.39 12.71
CA ILE A 9 3.22 50.19 11.88
C ILE A 9 2.57 49.02 12.63
N ALA A 10 1.24 48.99 12.65
CA ALA A 10 0.48 47.87 13.23
C ALA A 10 -0.49 47.21 12.24
N ALA A 11 -0.53 47.64 10.97
CA ALA A 11 -1.53 47.17 10.03
C ALA A 11 -1.08 46.01 9.11
N LEU A 12 0.22 45.71 9.01
CA LEU A 12 0.72 44.73 8.03
C LEU A 12 0.87 43.29 8.55
N TRP A 13 0.82 43.07 9.87
CA TRP A 13 0.97 41.72 10.44
C TRP A 13 -0.35 40.94 10.53
N VAL A 14 -1.50 41.63 10.53
CA VAL A 14 -2.82 40.99 10.68
C VAL A 14 -3.32 40.40 9.34
N GLN A 15 -2.95 40.98 8.20
CA GLN A 15 -3.46 40.56 6.90
C GLN A 15 -2.81 39.29 6.33
N ILE A 16 -1.61 38.90 6.80
CA ILE A 16 -0.95 37.67 6.34
C ILE A 16 -1.49 36.42 7.07
N LEU A 17 -2.11 36.59 8.26
CA LEU A 17 -2.60 35.45 9.06
C LEU A 17 -3.94 34.85 8.59
N LEU A 18 -4.67 35.50 7.67
CA LEU A 18 -6.03 35.08 7.27
C LEU A 18 -6.11 34.33 5.94
N GLN A 19 -4.98 34.01 5.30
CA GLN A 19 -4.92 33.10 4.15
C GLN A 19 -4.14 31.83 4.44
N MET A 20 -4.22 31.32 5.68
CA MET A 20 -4.14 29.87 5.83
C MET A 20 -5.37 29.29 5.17
N ILE A 21 -5.25 28.94 3.89
CA ILE A 21 -6.21 28.07 3.21
C ILE A 21 -6.35 26.87 4.14
N GLN A 22 -7.44 26.82 4.90
CA GLN A 22 -7.86 25.60 5.54
C GLN A 22 -8.23 24.71 4.38
N VAL A 23 -7.28 23.88 3.93
CA VAL A 23 -7.55 22.78 3.02
C VAL A 23 -8.47 21.86 3.83
N GLU A 24 -9.77 22.10 3.67
CA GLU A 24 -10.79 21.24 4.22
C GLU A 24 -10.49 19.85 3.67
N SER A 25 -10.28 18.90 4.59
CA SER A 25 -9.91 17.54 4.24
C SER A 25 -11.02 16.96 3.36
N GLN A 26 -10.78 16.81 2.06
CA GLN A 26 -11.74 16.19 1.15
C GLN A 26 -12.18 14.84 1.73
N GLU A 27 -13.48 14.71 2.01
CA GLU A 27 -14.05 13.45 2.48
C GLU A 27 -14.10 12.47 1.32
N ILE A 28 -13.55 11.27 1.52
CA ILE A 28 -13.52 10.21 0.50
C ILE A 28 -14.55 9.16 0.88
N GLU A 29 -15.57 8.99 0.06
CA GLU A 29 -16.55 7.94 0.29
C GLU A 29 -15.93 6.56 0.02
N MET A 30 -16.10 5.63 0.97
CA MET A 30 -15.73 4.23 0.75
C MET A 30 -16.75 3.55 -0.16
N THR A 31 -16.24 2.93 -1.22
CA THR A 31 -17.04 2.21 -2.20
C THR A 31 -16.48 0.80 -2.42
N MET A 32 -16.92 0.13 -3.48
CA MET A 32 -16.34 -1.15 -3.93
C MET A 32 -15.04 -0.99 -4.71
N GLU A 33 -14.57 0.23 -4.96
CA GLU A 33 -13.31 0.51 -5.69
C GLU A 33 -13.26 -0.19 -7.05
N TYR A 34 -14.26 0.08 -7.90
CA TYR A 34 -14.43 -0.56 -9.22
C TYR A 34 -13.30 -0.24 -10.22
N ASN A 35 -12.49 0.78 -9.92
CA ASN A 35 -11.35 1.18 -10.74
C ASN A 35 -10.07 0.40 -10.40
N ALA A 36 -10.10 -0.42 -9.35
CA ALA A 36 -8.94 -1.15 -8.89
C ALA A 36 -8.66 -2.38 -9.76
N PHE A 37 -7.39 -2.65 -10.02
CA PHE A 37 -6.95 -3.93 -10.59
C PHE A 37 -6.88 -4.98 -9.48
N ASP A 38 -7.78 -5.96 -9.50
CA ASP A 38 -8.07 -6.87 -8.38
C ASP A 38 -8.02 -8.37 -8.75
N ASP A 39 -7.24 -8.69 -9.79
CA ASP A 39 -7.13 -10.04 -10.35
C ASP A 39 -6.69 -11.06 -9.30
N GLN A 40 -7.41 -12.18 -9.23
CA GLN A 40 -7.11 -13.30 -8.34
C GLN A 40 -6.31 -14.41 -9.04
N TYR A 41 -6.08 -14.30 -10.35
CA TYR A 41 -5.31 -15.20 -11.20
C TYR A 41 -5.78 -16.66 -11.21
N LYS A 42 -7.06 -16.88 -10.88
CA LYS A 42 -7.67 -18.22 -10.81
C LYS A 42 -7.68 -18.87 -12.20
N GLY A 43 -7.05 -20.03 -12.32
CA GLY A 43 -7.00 -20.81 -13.56
C GLY A 43 -5.97 -20.30 -14.57
N CYS A 44 -5.10 -19.36 -14.20
CA CYS A 44 -4.02 -18.87 -15.06
C CYS A 44 -2.66 -18.80 -14.35
N GLU A 45 -2.52 -19.46 -13.20
CA GLU A 45 -1.34 -19.45 -12.34
C GLU A 45 -0.09 -19.90 -13.12
N GLU A 46 -0.12 -21.08 -13.76
CA GLU A 46 1.02 -21.59 -14.54
C GLU A 46 1.41 -20.66 -15.71
N LYS A 47 0.40 -20.08 -16.36
CA LYS A 47 0.61 -19.12 -17.45
C LYS A 47 1.23 -17.83 -16.95
N MET A 48 0.82 -17.34 -15.79
CA MET A 48 1.41 -16.16 -15.19
C MET A 48 2.81 -16.45 -14.64
N ASP A 49 3.05 -17.64 -14.11
CA ASP A 49 4.36 -18.10 -13.67
C ASP A 49 5.40 -18.12 -14.80
N SER A 50 4.99 -18.44 -16.02
CA SER A 50 5.87 -18.39 -17.19
C SER A 50 6.07 -16.96 -17.73
N LYS A 51 5.06 -16.09 -17.65
CA LYS A 51 5.11 -14.72 -18.21
C LYS A 51 5.69 -13.67 -17.26
N ALA A 52 5.44 -13.79 -15.96
CA ALA A 52 5.82 -12.81 -14.96
C ALA A 52 7.32 -12.49 -14.91
N PRO A 53 8.26 -13.42 -15.19
CA PRO A 53 9.69 -13.08 -15.25
C PRO A 53 10.01 -12.04 -16.33
N GLN A 54 9.42 -12.17 -17.53
CA GLN A 54 9.65 -11.25 -18.63
C GLN A 54 8.95 -9.91 -18.37
N LEU A 55 7.69 -9.95 -17.88
CA LEU A 55 6.97 -8.73 -17.45
C LEU A 55 7.79 -7.93 -16.43
N LEU A 56 8.30 -8.59 -15.39
CA LEU A 56 9.12 -7.93 -14.37
C LEU A 56 10.39 -7.32 -14.96
N LYS A 57 11.04 -8.00 -15.92
CA LYS A 57 12.22 -7.47 -16.59
C LYS A 57 11.91 -6.18 -17.34
N ASP A 58 10.80 -6.16 -18.09
CA ASP A 58 10.37 -5.01 -18.89
C ASP A 58 9.93 -3.84 -18.00
N GLU A 59 9.10 -4.09 -16.98
CA GLU A 59 8.60 -3.07 -16.05
C GLU A 59 9.75 -2.39 -15.29
N LYS A 60 10.77 -3.13 -14.88
CA LYS A 60 11.96 -2.57 -14.21
C LYS A 60 12.83 -1.68 -15.10
N ARG A 61 12.76 -1.77 -16.44
CA ARG A 61 13.57 -0.91 -17.31
C ARG A 61 13.15 0.55 -17.18
N CYS A 62 11.85 0.79 -17.10
CA CYS A 62 11.26 2.12 -17.14
C CYS A 62 10.75 2.59 -15.76
N ASN A 63 10.67 1.70 -14.76
CA ASN A 63 10.22 2.02 -13.41
C ASN A 63 11.37 1.88 -12.39
N LYS A 64 11.98 3.02 -12.03
CA LYS A 64 13.08 3.08 -11.05
C LYS A 64 12.63 2.63 -9.65
N VAL A 65 11.43 3.02 -9.21
CA VAL A 65 10.89 2.64 -7.88
C VAL A 65 10.76 1.12 -7.78
N LEU A 66 10.18 0.49 -8.80
CA LEU A 66 10.08 -0.97 -8.88
C LEU A 66 11.45 -1.64 -8.90
N ARG A 67 12.37 -1.17 -9.76
CA ARG A 67 13.70 -1.77 -9.92
C ARG A 67 14.50 -1.75 -8.62
N ASP A 68 14.55 -0.60 -7.97
CA ASP A 68 15.36 -0.40 -6.76
C ASP A 68 14.75 -1.20 -5.60
N ALA A 69 13.42 -1.16 -5.44
CA ALA A 69 12.73 -1.94 -4.41
C ALA A 69 12.89 -3.45 -4.62
N TRP A 70 12.77 -3.94 -5.85
CA TRP A 70 12.95 -5.37 -6.16
C TRP A 70 14.37 -5.85 -5.87
N ASN A 71 15.39 -5.09 -6.26
CA ASN A 71 16.78 -5.46 -6.03
C ASN A 71 17.12 -5.48 -4.53
N SER A 72 16.62 -4.51 -3.78
CA SER A 72 16.74 -4.48 -2.32
C SER A 72 16.05 -5.70 -1.67
N ALA A 73 14.80 -5.99 -2.07
CA ALA A 73 14.02 -7.09 -1.51
C ALA A 73 14.63 -8.45 -1.85
N LYS A 74 15.14 -8.62 -3.07
CA LYS A 74 15.88 -9.81 -3.48
C LYS A 74 17.13 -10.03 -2.63
N THR A 75 17.88 -8.97 -2.34
CA THR A 75 19.08 -9.05 -1.50
C THR A 75 18.72 -9.46 -0.07
N LYS A 76 17.68 -8.85 0.52
CA LYS A 76 17.20 -9.21 1.86
C LYS A 76 16.67 -10.65 1.91
N TRP A 77 15.93 -11.09 0.89
CA TRP A 77 15.49 -12.49 0.77
C TRP A 77 16.66 -13.46 0.89
N GLN A 78 17.68 -13.28 0.04
CA GLN A 78 18.82 -14.17 -0.08
C GLN A 78 19.71 -14.18 1.18
N LYS A 79 19.88 -13.02 1.82
CA LYS A 79 20.81 -12.89 2.94
C LYS A 79 20.19 -13.23 4.29
N GLU A 80 18.90 -12.95 4.48
CA GLU A 80 18.31 -12.91 5.83
C GLU A 80 17.02 -13.74 5.96
N ILE A 81 16.15 -13.72 4.95
CA ILE A 81 14.76 -14.17 5.12
C ILE A 81 14.55 -15.61 4.68
N GLU A 82 15.14 -16.05 3.57
CA GLU A 82 14.87 -17.36 2.96
C GLU A 82 15.00 -18.52 3.96
N LYS A 83 16.08 -18.53 4.74
CA LYS A 83 16.29 -19.53 5.79
C LYS A 83 15.34 -19.37 6.98
N LYS A 84 14.97 -18.14 7.33
CA LYS A 84 14.13 -17.80 8.49
C LYS A 84 12.67 -18.23 8.29
N VAL A 85 12.15 -18.13 7.07
CA VAL A 85 10.73 -18.42 6.77
C VAL A 85 10.49 -19.84 6.27
N SER A 86 11.55 -20.66 6.19
CA SER A 86 11.46 -22.06 5.78
C SER A 86 10.96 -22.95 6.94
N PRO A 87 10.21 -24.03 6.67
CA PRO A 87 9.74 -24.45 5.35
C PRO A 87 8.55 -23.60 4.87
N LEU A 88 8.49 -23.37 3.57
CA LEU A 88 7.35 -22.75 2.87
C LEU A 88 6.53 -23.84 2.16
N PRO A 89 5.27 -23.57 1.77
CA PRO A 89 4.50 -24.49 0.92
C PRO A 89 5.29 -24.93 -0.32
N SER A 90 5.09 -26.16 -0.79
CA SER A 90 5.85 -26.75 -1.91
C SER A 90 5.84 -25.87 -3.17
N ASP A 91 4.71 -25.23 -3.44
CA ASP A 91 4.50 -24.44 -4.65
C ASP A 91 4.92 -22.97 -4.45
N PHE A 92 5.48 -22.64 -3.29
CA PHE A 92 5.91 -21.30 -2.96
C PHE A 92 7.26 -20.97 -3.60
N ARG A 93 7.24 -20.09 -4.60
CA ARG A 93 8.44 -19.65 -5.32
C ARG A 93 9.12 -18.49 -4.61
N LYS A 94 10.46 -18.41 -4.71
CA LYS A 94 11.26 -17.30 -4.14
C LYS A 94 10.75 -15.91 -4.56
N GLN A 95 10.25 -15.75 -5.78
CA GLN A 95 9.70 -14.49 -6.29
C GLN A 95 8.50 -14.01 -5.48
N TYR A 96 7.68 -14.93 -4.96
CA TYR A 96 6.55 -14.62 -4.10
C TYR A 96 7.03 -14.02 -2.77
N GLY A 97 8.03 -14.64 -2.14
CA GLY A 97 8.63 -14.14 -0.90
C GLY A 97 9.31 -12.78 -1.07
N ILE A 98 10.01 -12.58 -2.19
CA ILE A 98 10.60 -11.28 -2.56
C ILE A 98 9.51 -10.20 -2.71
N ALA A 99 8.38 -10.53 -3.36
CA ALA A 99 7.28 -9.59 -3.52
C ALA A 99 6.66 -9.19 -2.17
N VAL A 100 6.56 -10.12 -1.20
CA VAL A 100 6.10 -9.80 0.16
C VAL A 100 7.06 -8.84 0.86
N ILE A 101 8.37 -9.12 0.85
CA ILE A 101 9.38 -8.20 1.42
C ILE A 101 9.26 -6.82 0.78
N MET A 102 9.20 -6.78 -0.56
CA MET A 102 9.14 -5.53 -1.31
C MET A 102 7.90 -4.71 -0.96
N TYR A 103 6.76 -5.36 -0.74
CA TYR A 103 5.52 -4.68 -0.34
C TYR A 103 5.61 -4.02 1.04
N THR A 104 6.52 -4.43 1.92
CA THR A 104 6.73 -3.73 3.20
C THR A 104 7.61 -2.49 3.07
N ASN A 105 8.19 -2.21 1.89
CA ASN A 105 8.88 -0.95 1.66
C ASN A 105 7.85 0.19 1.49
N LYS A 106 7.90 1.21 2.35
CA LYS A 106 6.90 2.29 2.43
C LYS A 106 6.77 3.09 1.14
N THR A 107 7.88 3.38 0.46
CA THR A 107 7.89 4.13 -0.81
C THR A 107 7.28 3.31 -1.93
N PHE A 108 7.71 2.04 -2.05
CA PHE A 108 7.17 1.12 -3.06
C PHE A 108 5.67 0.89 -2.85
N SER A 109 5.24 0.56 -1.62
CA SER A 109 3.86 0.21 -1.34
C SER A 109 2.90 1.38 -1.58
N LYS A 110 3.31 2.62 -1.28
CA LYS A 110 2.54 3.82 -1.61
C LYS A 110 2.35 3.98 -3.13
N ASP A 111 3.40 3.75 -3.91
CA ASP A 111 3.34 3.88 -5.37
C ASP A 111 2.52 2.76 -6.01
N PHE A 112 2.83 1.53 -5.63
CA PHE A 112 2.14 0.32 -6.09
C PHE A 112 0.64 0.37 -5.77
N ASN A 113 0.26 0.66 -4.52
CA ASN A 113 -1.14 0.72 -4.12
C ASN A 113 -1.92 1.83 -4.84
N ARG A 114 -1.26 2.95 -5.18
CA ARG A 114 -1.87 3.98 -6.02
C ARG A 114 -2.18 3.43 -7.40
N ALA A 115 -1.22 2.81 -8.07
CA ALA A 115 -1.41 2.20 -9.39
C ALA A 115 -2.49 1.11 -9.38
N VAL A 116 -2.50 0.26 -8.35
CA VAL A 116 -3.53 -0.78 -8.18
C VAL A 116 -4.92 -0.17 -8.09
N ARG A 117 -5.09 0.91 -7.31
CA ARG A 117 -6.39 1.56 -7.10
C ARG A 117 -6.91 2.30 -8.34
N THR A 118 -6.03 2.82 -9.20
CA THR A 118 -6.44 3.75 -10.27
C THR A 118 -6.35 3.20 -11.69
N ASN A 119 -5.51 2.19 -11.94
CA ASN A 119 -5.15 1.79 -13.31
C ASN A 119 -5.81 0.45 -13.73
N GLY A 120 -6.93 0.09 -13.09
CA GLY A 120 -7.75 -1.08 -13.43
C GLY A 120 -9.09 -0.71 -14.09
N ARG A 121 -9.29 0.55 -14.51
CA ARG A 121 -10.57 1.06 -15.00
C ARG A 121 -11.05 0.40 -16.29
N SER A 122 -10.11 -0.03 -17.12
CA SER A 122 -10.39 -0.71 -18.38
C SER A 122 -9.18 -1.55 -18.79
N LEU A 123 -9.35 -2.42 -19.79
CA LEU A 123 -8.25 -3.19 -20.36
C LEU A 123 -7.15 -2.27 -20.92
N GLU A 124 -7.54 -1.15 -21.52
CA GLU A 124 -6.59 -0.20 -22.11
C GLU A 124 -5.79 0.51 -21.02
N ASP A 125 -6.47 1.03 -19.99
CA ASP A 125 -5.83 1.68 -18.85
C ASP A 125 -4.86 0.73 -18.13
N TYR A 126 -5.23 -0.54 -17.99
CA TYR A 126 -4.35 -1.58 -17.46
C TYR A 126 -3.12 -1.84 -18.35
N LYS A 127 -3.29 -1.92 -19.67
CA LYS A 127 -2.19 -2.17 -20.59
C LYS A 127 -1.20 -1.01 -20.59
N GLU A 128 -1.71 0.21 -20.71
CA GLU A 128 -0.94 1.43 -20.88
C GLU A 128 -0.33 1.94 -19.58
N ASN A 129 -1.08 1.90 -18.46
CA ASN A 129 -0.70 2.62 -17.24
C ASN A 129 -0.31 1.71 -16.06
N PHE A 130 -0.70 0.44 -16.04
CA PHE A 130 -0.39 -0.46 -14.92
C PHE A 130 0.95 -1.18 -15.12
N HIS A 131 2.05 -0.60 -14.65
CA HIS A 131 3.41 -1.15 -14.80
C HIS A 131 3.88 -1.98 -13.59
N TYR A 132 2.95 -2.70 -12.96
CA TYR A 132 3.20 -3.57 -11.81
C TYR A 132 2.59 -4.96 -11.95
N LYS A 133 2.37 -5.43 -13.20
CA LYS A 133 1.70 -6.68 -13.55
C LYS A 133 2.36 -7.88 -12.89
N ALA A 134 3.70 -7.97 -12.98
CA ALA A 134 4.42 -9.09 -12.41
C ALA A 134 4.37 -9.10 -10.88
N ILE A 135 4.47 -7.93 -10.26
CA ILE A 135 4.46 -7.81 -8.80
C ILE A 135 3.08 -8.08 -8.22
N HIS A 136 2.04 -7.56 -8.86
CA HIS A 136 0.67 -7.83 -8.47
C HIS A 136 0.41 -9.33 -8.45
N TYR A 137 0.85 -10.04 -9.49
CA TYR A 137 0.79 -11.50 -9.56
C TYR A 137 1.58 -12.17 -8.43
N TYR A 138 2.88 -11.87 -8.29
CA TYR A 138 3.72 -12.52 -7.29
C TYR A 138 3.23 -12.28 -5.86
N LEU A 139 2.78 -11.07 -5.54
CA LEU A 139 2.24 -10.74 -4.22
C LEU A 139 0.91 -11.46 -3.99
N THR A 140 0.02 -11.47 -4.98
CA THR A 140 -1.27 -12.19 -4.88
C THR A 140 -1.04 -13.68 -4.62
N ARG A 141 -0.17 -14.33 -5.39
CA ARG A 141 0.18 -15.74 -5.18
C ARG A 141 0.83 -16.00 -3.83
N ALA A 142 1.72 -15.11 -3.38
CA ALA A 142 2.32 -15.22 -2.06
C ALA A 142 1.25 -15.25 -0.97
N LEU A 143 0.32 -14.28 -0.99
CA LEU A 143 -0.73 -14.18 0.01
C LEU A 143 -1.75 -15.32 -0.09
N GLN A 144 -2.00 -15.86 -1.28
CA GLN A 144 -2.86 -17.04 -1.47
C GLN A 144 -2.25 -18.29 -0.83
N LEU A 145 -0.94 -18.50 -0.99
CA LEU A 145 -0.24 -19.70 -0.52
C LEU A 145 0.15 -19.66 0.97
N LEU A 146 0.39 -18.48 1.53
CA LEU A 146 0.81 -18.35 2.94
C LEU A 146 -0.33 -18.67 3.93
N PRO A 147 -0.01 -19.14 5.15
CA PRO A 147 -1.02 -19.38 6.20
C PRO A 147 -1.84 -18.13 6.51
N LYS A 148 -3.15 -18.32 6.67
CA LYS A 148 -4.09 -17.24 6.98
C LYS A 148 -4.15 -16.98 8.48
N VAL A 149 -4.39 -15.72 8.84
CA VAL A 149 -4.67 -15.36 10.24
C VAL A 149 -6.03 -15.91 10.67
N ASN A 150 -6.20 -16.11 11.98
CA ASN A 150 -7.50 -16.48 12.53
C ASN A 150 -8.47 -15.29 12.41
N PHE A 151 -9.72 -15.52 12.02
CA PHE A 151 -10.74 -14.49 11.92
C PHE A 151 -11.01 -13.72 13.23
N THR A 152 -10.71 -14.34 14.39
CA THR A 152 -10.81 -13.67 15.70
C THR A 152 -9.73 -12.63 15.93
N THR A 153 -8.66 -12.65 15.12
CA THR A 153 -7.57 -11.66 15.20
C THR A 153 -8.08 -10.30 14.76
N LYS A 154 -7.97 -9.31 15.65
CA LYS A 154 -8.23 -7.91 15.34
C LYS A 154 -7.02 -7.33 14.61
N LEU A 155 -7.28 -6.71 13.48
CA LEU A 155 -6.31 -5.99 12.68
C LEU A 155 -6.70 -4.51 12.65
N TYR A 156 -5.71 -3.64 12.73
CA TYR A 156 -5.90 -2.20 12.78
C TYR A 156 -5.23 -1.54 11.58
N ARG A 157 -5.81 -0.42 11.15
CA ARG A 157 -5.22 0.43 10.12
C ARG A 157 -5.60 1.88 10.36
N GLY A 158 -4.58 2.72 10.47
CA GLY A 158 -4.74 4.16 10.44
C GLY A 158 -4.68 4.71 9.02
N SER A 159 -5.41 5.80 8.77
CA SER A 159 -5.29 6.59 7.56
C SER A 159 -5.18 8.07 7.88
N GLN A 160 -4.35 8.76 7.09
CA GLN A 160 -4.28 10.22 7.07
C GLN A 160 -5.46 10.87 6.34
N ASN A 161 -6.22 10.09 5.56
CA ASN A 161 -7.40 10.58 4.86
C ASN A 161 -8.65 10.33 5.70
N LYS A 162 -9.64 11.23 5.58
CA LYS A 162 -10.96 11.06 6.17
C LYS A 162 -11.85 10.31 5.16
N PHE A 163 -12.29 9.12 5.55
CA PHE A 163 -13.21 8.30 4.78
C PHE A 163 -14.59 8.25 5.45
N THR A 164 -15.63 8.19 4.62
CA THR A 164 -17.03 8.07 5.07
C THR A 164 -17.65 6.77 4.59
N TYR A 165 -18.61 6.24 5.36
CA TYR A 165 -19.40 5.06 5.00
C TYR A 165 -20.87 5.45 4.98
N ARG A 166 -21.60 5.09 3.92
CA ARG A 166 -23.04 5.37 3.80
C ARG A 166 -23.91 4.55 4.77
N GLY A 167 -23.33 3.64 5.56
CA GLY A 167 -24.06 2.78 6.49
C GLY A 167 -24.66 1.53 5.85
N THR A 168 -24.60 1.40 4.52
CA THR A 168 -25.14 0.27 3.76
C THR A 168 -24.20 -0.17 2.64
N GLY A 169 -24.30 -1.45 2.27
CA GLY A 169 -23.55 -2.06 1.17
C GLY A 169 -22.13 -2.51 1.52
N PRO A 170 -21.53 -3.37 0.70
CA PRO A 170 -20.15 -3.78 0.88
C PRO A 170 -19.18 -2.65 0.54
N ILE A 171 -18.04 -2.65 1.24
CA ILE A 171 -16.89 -1.80 0.92
C ILE A 171 -15.70 -2.69 0.58
N ARG A 172 -14.80 -2.18 -0.24
CA ARG A 172 -13.57 -2.86 -0.62
C ARG A 172 -12.45 -1.86 -0.71
N PHE A 173 -11.24 -2.22 -0.31
CA PHE A 173 -10.09 -1.33 -0.48
C PHE A 173 -9.58 -1.26 -1.92
N GLY A 174 -9.86 -2.28 -2.73
CA GLY A 174 -9.37 -2.45 -4.11
C GLY A 174 -7.88 -2.79 -4.19
N GLN A 175 -7.06 -2.04 -3.46
CA GLN A 175 -5.63 -2.26 -3.27
C GLN A 175 -5.30 -3.24 -2.13
N PHE A 176 -4.04 -3.66 -2.08
CA PHE A 176 -3.51 -4.34 -0.91
C PHE A 176 -3.56 -3.42 0.31
N CYS A 177 -3.80 -4.03 1.48
CA CYS A 177 -4.08 -3.32 2.71
C CYS A 177 -3.16 -3.82 3.82
N SER A 178 -2.16 -3.01 4.17
CA SER A 178 -1.32 -3.26 5.34
C SER A 178 -2.07 -2.91 6.62
N THR A 179 -1.96 -3.78 7.62
CA THR A 179 -2.60 -3.67 8.92
C THR A 179 -1.65 -4.18 10.00
N SER A 180 -1.80 -3.69 11.23
CA SER A 180 -1.07 -4.23 12.40
C SER A 180 -2.03 -4.85 13.41
N GLN A 181 -1.58 -5.83 14.17
CA GLN A 181 -2.29 -6.29 15.37
C GLN A 181 -2.14 -5.31 16.53
N ASP A 182 -1.17 -4.39 16.45
CA ASP A 182 -0.99 -3.31 17.39
C ASP A 182 -1.70 -2.04 16.92
N ARG A 183 -2.66 -1.59 17.71
CA ARG A 183 -3.43 -0.37 17.45
C ARG A 183 -2.53 0.86 17.45
N SER A 184 -1.53 0.91 18.34
CA SER A 184 -0.61 2.03 18.50
C SER A 184 0.29 2.20 17.28
N ILE A 185 0.82 1.10 16.74
CA ILE A 185 1.56 1.09 15.46
C ILE A 185 0.68 1.63 14.34
N SER A 186 -0.54 1.12 14.21
CA SER A 186 -1.46 1.58 13.15
C SER A 186 -1.80 3.07 13.23
N ALA A 187 -1.86 3.64 14.45
CA ALA A 187 -2.17 5.05 14.65
C ALA A 187 -1.04 5.99 14.16
N GLN A 188 0.20 5.51 14.09
CA GLN A 188 1.32 6.27 13.52
C GLN A 188 1.14 6.54 12.02
N PHE A 189 0.35 5.72 11.33
CA PHE A 189 0.01 5.90 9.90
C PHE A 189 -1.20 6.81 9.67
N GLY A 190 -1.80 7.34 10.75
CA GLY A 190 -2.89 8.32 10.72
C GLY A 190 -4.08 7.91 11.58
N ASN A 191 -4.87 8.89 11.98
CA ASN A 191 -6.03 8.69 12.85
C ASN A 191 -7.31 9.38 12.35
N ARG A 192 -7.28 10.00 11.16
CA ARG A 192 -8.46 10.66 10.57
C ARG A 192 -9.55 9.66 10.21
N THR A 193 -9.15 8.47 9.77
CA THR A 193 -9.99 7.28 9.77
C THR A 193 -9.20 6.12 10.31
N PHE A 194 -9.83 5.35 11.19
CA PHE A 194 -9.20 4.24 11.87
C PHE A 194 -10.06 2.98 11.75
N TYR A 195 -9.52 1.97 11.07
CA TYR A 195 -10.22 0.72 10.81
C TYR A 195 -9.92 -0.30 11.89
N THR A 196 -10.95 -1.04 12.31
CA THR A 196 -10.80 -2.32 13.01
C THR A 196 -11.35 -3.41 12.09
N ILE A 197 -10.50 -4.33 11.68
CA ILE A 197 -10.75 -5.30 10.63
C ILE A 197 -10.64 -6.71 11.22
N ARG A 198 -11.54 -7.60 10.78
CA ARG A 198 -11.40 -9.05 10.92
C ARG A 198 -11.37 -9.65 9.52
N ALA A 199 -10.39 -10.47 9.22
CA ALA A 199 -10.15 -10.95 7.85
C ALA A 199 -9.87 -12.45 7.82
N TRP A 200 -10.56 -13.16 6.95
CA TRP A 200 -10.25 -14.56 6.61
C TRP A 200 -9.04 -14.69 5.68
N LEU A 201 -8.76 -13.63 4.91
CA LEU A 201 -7.72 -13.62 3.88
C LEU A 201 -6.43 -12.90 4.33
N GLY A 202 -6.38 -12.44 5.59
CA GLY A 202 -5.19 -11.80 6.14
C GLY A 202 -4.03 -12.80 6.28
N VAL A 203 -2.81 -12.33 6.11
CA VAL A 203 -1.58 -13.13 6.25
C VAL A 203 -0.62 -12.41 7.18
N TYR A 204 -0.03 -13.14 8.12
CA TYR A 204 0.98 -12.60 9.02
C TYR A 204 2.36 -12.57 8.33
N ILE A 205 2.83 -11.39 7.95
CA ILE A 205 4.05 -11.20 7.15
C ILE A 205 5.25 -10.64 7.93
N LYS A 206 5.19 -10.59 9.27
CA LYS A 206 6.27 -10.08 10.14
C LYS A 206 7.64 -10.65 9.77
N ASN A 207 7.71 -11.95 9.52
CA ASN A 207 8.97 -12.63 9.22
C ASN A 207 9.53 -12.34 7.81
N PHE A 208 8.75 -11.69 6.95
CA PHE A 208 9.17 -11.21 5.63
C PHE A 208 9.45 -9.70 5.64
N SER A 209 9.14 -8.97 6.72
CA SER A 209 9.13 -7.51 6.70
C SER A 209 10.52 -6.88 6.80
N TYR A 210 10.68 -5.71 6.18
CA TYR A 210 11.73 -4.74 6.53
C TYR A 210 11.56 -4.16 7.94
N TYR A 211 10.33 -4.17 8.46
CA TYR A 211 9.92 -3.62 9.74
C TYR A 211 9.15 -4.71 10.53
N PRO A 212 9.83 -5.68 11.17
CA PRO A 212 9.17 -6.77 11.90
C PRO A 212 8.41 -6.32 13.17
N GLU A 213 8.63 -5.08 13.60
CA GLU A 213 7.94 -4.42 14.71
C GLU A 213 6.57 -3.83 14.32
N GLU A 214 6.30 -3.66 13.01
CA GLU A 214 5.03 -3.16 12.48
C GLU A 214 3.91 -4.22 12.46
#